data_AF-A0A3B9NMI9-F1
#
_entry.id   AF-A0A3B9NMI9-F1
#
_cell.length_a   1.000
_cell.length_b   1.000
_cell.length_c   1.000
_cell.angle_alpha   90.00
_cell.angle_beta   90.00
_cell.angle_gamma   90.00
#
_symmetry.space_group_name_H-M   'P 1'
#
loop_
_entity.id
_entity.type
_entity.pdbx_description
1 polymer ?
#
loop_
_entity_poly.entity_id
_entity_poly.type
_entity_poly.pdbx_seq_one_letter_code
_entity_poly.pdbx_strand_id
1 'polypeptide(L)' 'ASEEAHDLYSFTSIINERFTYPEKKQLVVNLWEIALADAHIDPQEDHIIRRIAGLLSVDHSDVIHARAKARDQ' A
#
# COMPACT_ATOMS: atom_id res chain seq x y z
N ALA A 1 9.93 15.94 4.31
CA ALA A 1 10.43 14.73 5.01
C ALA A 1 9.74 14.47 6.36
N SER A 2 9.55 15.45 7.25
CA SER A 2 8.88 15.20 8.56
C SER A 2 7.35 15.23 8.51
N GLU A 3 6.75 16.02 7.62
CA GLU A 3 5.28 16.15 7.51
C GLU A 3 4.64 14.88 6.92
N GLU A 4 5.16 14.36 5.81
CA GLU A 4 4.64 13.14 5.16
C GLU A 4 4.64 11.91 6.10
N ALA A 5 5.64 11.82 6.99
CA ALA A 5 5.72 10.73 7.95
C ALA A 5 4.62 10.81 9.02
N HIS A 6 4.28 12.04 9.45
CA HIS A 6 3.22 12.29 10.43
C HIS A 6 1.82 12.08 9.82
N ASP A 7 1.65 12.50 8.56
CA ASP A 7 0.40 12.33 7.83
C ASP A 7 0.12 10.87 7.53
N LEU A 8 1.10 10.11 7.01
CA LEU A 8 0.92 8.69 6.72
C LEU A 8 0.52 7.90 7.96
N TYR A 9 1.11 8.18 9.12
CA TYR A 9 0.75 7.52 10.37
C TYR A 9 -0.69 7.84 10.78
N SER A 10 -1.09 9.12 10.69
CA SER A 10 -2.45 9.57 11.03
C SER A 10 -3.50 8.94 10.11
N PHE A 11 -3.24 8.89 8.81
CA PHE A 11 -4.13 8.25 7.83
C PHE A 11 -4.21 6.73 8.01
N THR A 12 -3.07 6.07 8.18
CA THR A 12 -3.03 4.61 8.33
C THR A 12 -3.63 4.15 9.66
N SER A 13 -3.55 4.95 10.73
CA SER A 13 -4.25 4.66 12.00
C SER A 13 -5.77 4.62 11.80
N ILE A 14 -6.33 5.61 11.09
CA ILE A 14 -7.78 5.66 10.80
C ILE A 14 -8.19 4.45 9.96
N ILE A 15 -7.41 4.12 8.93
CA ILE A 15 -7.67 2.94 8.09
C ILE A 15 -7.58 1.68 8.94
N ASN A 16 -6.60 1.57 9.84
CA ASN A 16 -6.45 0.42 10.70
C ASN A 16 -7.63 0.18 11.63
N GLU A 17 -8.24 1.24 12.12
CA GLU A 17 -9.43 1.20 12.99
C GLU A 17 -10.72 0.90 12.22
N ARG A 18 -10.81 1.35 10.97
CA ARG A 18 -12.05 1.29 10.18
C ARG A 18 -12.11 0.11 9.21
N PHE A 19 -10.97 -0.35 8.70
CA PHE A 19 -10.90 -1.38 7.68
C PHE A 19 -10.61 -2.74 8.30
N THR A 20 -11.29 -3.76 7.80
CA THR A 20 -10.99 -5.16 8.04
C THR A 20 -9.72 -5.56 7.28
N TYR A 21 -9.10 -6.67 7.70
CA TYR A 21 -7.88 -7.17 7.04
C TYR A 21 -8.04 -7.36 5.51
N PRO A 22 -9.14 -7.96 4.99
CA PRO A 22 -9.36 -8.06 3.55
C PRO A 22 -9.43 -6.71 2.83
N GLU A 23 -10.05 -5.69 3.44
CA GLU A 23 -10.15 -4.35 2.87
C GLU A 23 -8.78 -3.67 2.84
N LYS A 24 -7.95 -3.85 3.87
CA LYS A 24 -6.56 -3.36 3.88
C LYS A 24 -5.74 -3.99 2.76
N LYS A 25 -5.91 -5.31 2.53
CA LYS A 25 -5.26 -5.99 1.40
C LYS A 25 -5.70 -5.44 0.06
N GLN A 26 -6.99 -5.22 -0.13
CA GLN A 26 -7.50 -4.65 -1.37
C GLN A 26 -7.00 -3.22 -1.57
N LEU A 27 -6.88 -2.42 -0.51
CA LEU A 27 -6.28 -1.09 -0.61
C LEU A 27 -4.82 -1.16 -1.10
N VAL A 28 -4.02 -2.10 -0.60
CA VAL A 28 -2.65 -2.32 -1.08
C VAL A 28 -2.63 -2.74 -2.56
N VAL A 29 -3.56 -3.58 -3.01
CA VAL A 29 -3.72 -3.92 -4.44
C VAL A 29 -3.99 -2.67 -5.27
N ASN A 30 -4.95 -1.83 -4.85
CA ASN A 30 -5.29 -0.61 -5.59
C ASN A 30 -4.09 0.36 -5.67
N LEU A 31 -3.26 0.45 -4.62
CA LEU A 31 -2.03 1.26 -4.65
C LEU A 31 -1.05 0.73 -5.71
N TRP A 32 -0.92 -0.58 -5.85
CA TRP A 32 -0.10 -1.20 -6.90
C TRP A 32 -0.67 -0.97 -8.29
N GLU A 33 -1.99 -1.00 -8.47
CA GLU A 33 -2.64 -0.70 -9.76
C GLU A 33 -2.36 0.74 -10.20
N ILE A 34 -2.42 1.71 -9.27
CA ILE A 34 -2.10 3.10 -9.56
C ILE A 34 -0.63 3.26 -9.95
N ALA A 35 0.29 2.64 -9.21
CA ALA A 35 1.73 2.70 -9.53
C ALA A 35 2.11 1.89 -10.78
N LEU A 36 1.24 1.00 -11.27
CA LEU A 36 1.44 0.28 -12.54
C LEU A 36 0.78 0.99 -13.73
N ALA A 37 0.01 2.04 -13.51
CA ALA A 37 -0.77 2.71 -14.55
C ALA A 37 0.10 3.37 -15.64
N ASP A 38 1.35 3.73 -15.30
CA ASP A 38 2.34 4.28 -16.22
C ASP A 38 3.29 3.23 -16.84
N ALA A 39 2.99 1.94 -16.61
CA ALA A 39 3.76 0.77 -17.01
C ALA A 39 5.19 0.68 -16.41
N HIS A 40 5.54 1.53 -15.44
CA HIS A 40 6.85 1.48 -14.79
C HIS A 40 6.81 1.92 -13.33
N ILE A 41 7.10 1.00 -12.41
CA ILE A 41 7.21 1.31 -10.99
C ILE A 41 8.60 1.84 -10.67
N ASP A 42 8.71 3.08 -10.20
CA ASP A 42 9.96 3.65 -9.69
C ASP A 42 10.27 3.12 -8.26
N PRO A 43 11.55 2.95 -7.88
CA PRO A 43 11.95 2.63 -6.50
C PRO A 43 11.26 3.44 -5.40
N GLN A 44 10.95 4.71 -5.63
CA GLN A 44 10.26 5.57 -4.67
C GLN A 44 8.81 5.12 -4.43
N GLU A 45 8.11 4.67 -5.48
CA GLU A 45 6.73 4.18 -5.38
C GLU A 45 6.68 2.83 -4.66
N ASP A 46 7.57 1.90 -5.01
CA ASP A 46 7.71 0.62 -4.30
C ASP A 46 8.00 0.87 -2.82
N HIS A 47 8.88 1.83 -2.49
CA HIS A 47 9.19 2.20 -1.12
C HIS A 47 7.97 2.76 -0.37
N ILE A 48 7.21 3.67 -0.99
CA ILE A 48 6.01 4.27 -0.39
C ILE A 48 4.93 3.21 -0.15
N ILE A 49 4.65 2.34 -1.12
CA ILE A 49 3.63 1.30 -1.00
C ILE A 49 4.00 0.30 0.10
N ARG A 50 5.27 -0.12 0.18
CA ARG A 50 5.75 -0.99 1.27
C ARG A 50 5.63 -0.33 2.63
N ARG A 51 5.93 0.96 2.73
CA ARG A 51 5.80 1.72 3.98
C ARG A 51 4.33 1.80 4.40
N ILE A 52 3.41 2.10 3.48
CA ILE A 52 1.97 2.12 3.75
C ILE A 52 1.50 0.72 4.18
N ALA A 53 1.89 -0.34 3.48
CA ALA A 53 1.50 -1.70 3.84
C ALA A 53 1.98 -2.11 5.24
N GLY A 54 3.21 -1.73 5.61
CA GLY A 54 3.74 -1.94 6.96
C GLY A 54 2.94 -1.19 8.03
N LEU A 55 2.54 0.05 7.73
CA LEU A 55 1.69 0.84 8.63
C LEU A 55 0.26 0.27 8.74
N LEU A 56 -0.29 -0.30 7.66
CA LEU A 56 -1.59 -0.96 7.64
C LEU A 56 -1.60 -2.35 8.29
N SER A 57 -0.46 -2.79 8.85
CA SER A 57 -0.31 -4.14 9.42
C SER A 57 -0.68 -5.25 8.42
N VAL A 58 -0.35 -5.05 7.13
CA VAL A 58 -0.54 -6.07 6.08
C VAL A 58 0.72 -6.92 5.97
N ASP A 59 0.56 -8.24 5.95
CA ASP A 59 1.68 -9.17 5.86
C ASP A 59 2.47 -8.98 4.56
N HIS A 60 3.79 -9.15 4.65
CA HIS A 60 4.69 -8.99 3.50
C HIS A 60 4.32 -9.92 2.33
N SER A 61 3.84 -11.14 2.63
CA SER A 61 3.35 -12.10 1.63
C SER A 61 2.14 -11.56 0.86
N ASP A 62 1.22 -10.89 1.55
CA ASP A 62 0.05 -10.27 0.94
C ASP A 62 0.43 -9.06 0.08
N VAL A 63 1.49 -8.31 0.44
CA VAL A 63 2.02 -7.23 -0.41
C VAL A 63 2.58 -7.76 -1.73
N ILE A 64 3.29 -8.89 -1.70
CA ILE A 64 3.82 -9.55 -2.90
C ILE A 64 2.66 -10.06 -3.77
N HIS A 65 1.65 -10.70 -3.16
CA HIS A 65 0.46 -11.12 -3.89
C HIS A 65 -0.30 -9.95 -4.48
N ALA A 66 -0.40 -8.82 -3.76
CA ALA A 66 -1.08 -7.63 -4.25
C ALA A 66 -0.42 -7.07 -5.52
N ARG A 67 0.91 -7.01 -5.53
CA ARG A 67 1.68 -6.62 -6.72
C ARG A 67 1.47 -7.58 -7.90
N ALA A 68 1.41 -8.89 -7.62
CA ALA A 68 1.16 -9.89 -8.65
C ALA A 68 -0.25 -9.74 -9.24
N LYS A 69 -1.26 -9.52 -8.39
CA LYS A 69 -2.66 -9.31 -8.79
C LYS A 69 -2.85 -8.05 -9.62
N ALA A 70 -2.23 -6.94 -9.21
CA ALA A 70 -2.31 -5.66 -9.93
C ALA A 70 -1.68 -5.71 -11.34
N ARG A 71 -0.75 -6.65 -11.60
CA ARG A 71 -0.14 -6.85 -12.91
C ARG A 71 -0.98 -7.74 -13.84
N ASP A 72 -1.90 -8.52 -13.29
CA ASP A 72 -2.76 -9.45 -14.04
C ASP A 72 -4.13 -8.83 -14.40
N GLN A 73 -4.36 -7.57 -13.99
CA GLN A 73 -5.54 -6.76 -14.31
C GLN A 73 -5.25 -5.83 -15.49
#